data_AF-A0A952EZB2-F1
#
_entry.id   AF-A0A952EZB2-F1
#
_cell.length_a   1.000
_cell.length_b   1.000
_cell.length_c   1.000
_cell.angle_alpha   90.00
_cell.angle_beta   90.00
_cell.angle_gamma   90.00
#
_symmetry.space_group_name_H-M   'P 1'
#
loop_
_entity.id
_entity.type
_entity.pdbx_description
1 polymer ?
#
loop_
_entity_poly.entity_id
_entity_poly.type
_entity_poly.pdbx_seq_one_letter_code
_entity_poly.pdbx_strand_id
1 'polypeptide(L)'
;MTSQHPIGPVDATRVPRYAGPATFARLPRTDELTRTDVAVVGVPFDSGVSYRPGARFGPAHIRAASKLLRPYHPPLDVEPFAV
;
A
#
# COMPACT_ATOMS: atom_id res chain seq x y z
N MET A 1 -4.79 -26.82 5.65
CA MET A 1 -4.89 -25.37 5.41
C MET A 1 -4.14 -25.10 4.11
N THR A 2 -4.84 -24.74 3.04
CA THR A 2 -4.22 -24.40 1.76
C THR A 2 -3.35 -23.16 1.94
N SER A 3 -2.03 -23.30 1.78
CA SER A 3 -1.07 -22.20 1.74
C SER A 3 -1.36 -21.35 0.51
N GLN A 4 -2.07 -20.23 0.68
CA GLN A 4 -2.19 -19.23 -0.38
C GLN A 4 -0.93 -18.38 -0.39
N HIS A 5 -0.37 -18.18 -1.58
CA HIS A 5 0.76 -17.28 -1.80
C HIS A 5 0.31 -15.82 -1.61
N PRO A 6 1.06 -14.99 -0.85
CA PRO A 6 0.74 -13.58 -0.68
C PRO A 6 0.71 -12.84 -2.02
N ILE A 7 -0.30 -11.99 -2.22
CA ILE A 7 -0.43 -11.20 -3.44
C ILE A 7 0.32 -9.88 -3.26
N GLY A 8 1.39 -9.70 -4.04
CA GLY A 8 2.24 -8.52 -4.02
C GLY A 8 1.76 -7.36 -4.90
N PRO A 9 2.55 -6.27 -4.98
CA PRO A 9 2.24 -5.14 -5.85
C PRO A 9 2.33 -5.53 -7.33
N VAL A 10 1.63 -4.78 -8.18
CA VAL A 10 1.76 -4.92 -9.64
C VAL A 10 3.23 -4.87 -10.08
N ASP A 11 3.58 -5.64 -11.11
CA ASP A 11 4.94 -5.68 -11.67
C ASP A 11 5.30 -4.32 -12.29
N ALA A 12 6.37 -3.70 -11.80
CA ALA A 12 6.83 -2.39 -12.25
C ALA A 12 7.49 -2.39 -13.64
N THR A 13 7.90 -3.56 -14.14
CA THR A 13 8.44 -3.72 -15.51
C THR A 13 7.33 -3.76 -16.55
N ARG A 14 6.12 -4.15 -16.15
CA ARG A 14 4.92 -4.24 -17.00
C ARG A 14 4.01 -3.03 -16.89
N VAL A 15 3.84 -2.50 -15.68
CA VAL A 15 3.02 -1.31 -15.40
C VAL A 15 3.88 -0.23 -14.76
N PRO A 16 4.11 0.91 -15.43
CA PRO A 16 4.99 1.95 -14.92
C PRO A 16 4.43 2.56 -13.63
N ARG A 17 5.32 3.05 -12.75
CA ARG A 17 4.96 3.50 -11.39
C ARG A 17 4.02 4.70 -11.34
N TYR A 18 3.96 5.49 -12.41
CA TYR A 18 3.02 6.61 -12.49
C TYR A 18 1.59 6.17 -12.84
N ALA A 19 1.39 4.96 -13.37
CA ALA A 19 0.11 4.43 -13.81
C ALA A 19 -0.58 3.55 -12.74
N GLY A 20 -1.85 3.23 -13.01
CA GLY A 20 -2.69 2.35 -12.17
C GLY A 20 -3.37 3.06 -11.00
N PRO A 21 -4.20 2.32 -10.25
CA PRO A 21 -4.91 2.85 -9.07
C PRO A 21 -3.95 3.39 -8.00
N ALA A 22 -4.34 4.46 -7.32
CA ALA A 22 -3.56 5.09 -6.26
C ALA A 22 -3.75 4.39 -4.89
N THR A 23 -3.52 3.09 -4.83
CA THR A 23 -3.52 2.31 -3.57
C THR A 23 -2.17 2.44 -2.84
N PHE A 24 -2.12 2.02 -1.58
CA PHE A 24 -0.85 1.99 -0.82
C PHE A 24 0.10 0.95 -1.42
N ALA A 25 1.35 1.34 -1.66
CA ALA A 25 2.41 0.53 -2.26
C ALA A 25 2.04 -0.15 -3.60
N ARG A 26 1.00 0.34 -4.29
CA ARG A 26 0.39 -0.31 -5.46
C ARG A 26 -0.12 -1.74 -5.18
N LEU A 27 -0.55 -2.01 -3.96
CA LEU A 27 -1.18 -3.28 -3.56
C LEU A 27 -2.63 -3.36 -4.04
N PRO A 28 -3.20 -4.57 -4.15
CA PRO A 28 -4.60 -4.78 -4.52
C PRO A 28 -5.56 -4.11 -3.53
N ARG A 29 -6.76 -3.78 -3.99
CA ARG A 29 -7.85 -3.38 -3.10
C ARG A 29 -8.47 -4.62 -2.47
N THR A 30 -9.07 -4.47 -1.28
CA THR A 30 -9.66 -5.61 -0.56
C THR A 30 -10.82 -6.27 -1.31
N ASP A 31 -11.53 -5.54 -2.17
CA ASP A 31 -12.59 -6.09 -3.05
C ASP A 31 -12.04 -6.89 -4.24
N GLU A 32 -10.74 -6.86 -4.48
CA GLU A 32 -10.04 -7.68 -5.48
C GLU A 32 -9.50 -8.98 -4.88
N LEU A 33 -9.65 -9.18 -3.57
CA LEU A 33 -9.08 -10.28 -2.80
C LEU A 33 -10.16 -11.15 -2.19
N THR A 34 -9.96 -12.47 -2.20
CA THR A 34 -10.82 -13.41 -1.47
C THR A 34 -10.59 -13.35 0.05
N ARG A 35 -9.37 -13.02 0.46
CA ARG A 35 -8.94 -12.92 1.86
C ARG A 35 -7.89 -11.83 2.00
N THR A 36 -7.88 -11.15 3.14
CA THR A 36 -6.87 -10.14 3.48
C THR A 36 -6.34 -10.42 4.89
N ASP A 37 -5.07 -10.82 5.00
CA ASP A 37 -4.42 -11.05 6.29
C ASP A 37 -3.90 -9.75 6.92
N VAL A 38 -3.49 -8.79 6.08
CA VAL A 38 -3.03 -7.46 6.50
C VAL A 38 -3.67 -6.39 5.62
N ALA A 39 -4.30 -5.39 6.24
CA ALA A 39 -4.94 -4.28 5.55
C ALA A 39 -4.29 -2.94 5.92
N VAL A 40 -4.04 -2.08 4.93
CA VAL A 40 -3.60 -0.70 5.15
C VAL A 40 -4.81 0.23 5.03
N VAL A 41 -5.23 0.79 6.16
CA VAL A 41 -6.41 1.67 6.24
C VAL A 41 -5.98 3.11 6.47
N GLY A 42 -6.46 4.02 5.62
CA GLY A 42 -6.25 5.45 5.80
C GLY A 42 -7.46 6.07 6.51
N VAL A 43 -7.22 6.85 7.57
CA VAL A 43 -8.26 7.60 8.29
C VAL A 43 -8.07 9.10 8.02
N PRO A 44 -8.78 9.68 7.03
CA PRO A 44 -8.62 11.09 6.64
C PRO A 44 -9.38 12.01 7.59
N PHE A 45 -8.88 12.18 8.81
CA PHE A 45 -9.55 12.94 9.87
C PHE A 45 -8.58 13.90 10.56
N ASP A 46 -9.01 15.13 10.79
CA ASP A 46 -8.25 16.12 11.57
C ASP A 46 -9.15 17.15 12.29
N SER A 47 -10.44 16.87 12.51
CA SER A 47 -11.35 17.84 13.16
C SER A 47 -11.00 18.13 14.63
N GLY A 48 -10.12 17.33 15.25
CA GLY A 48 -9.65 17.50 16.62
C GLY A 48 -8.37 18.32 16.78
N VAL A 49 -7.79 18.88 15.71
CA VAL A 49 -6.54 19.64 15.83
C VAL A 49 -6.78 21.07 16.31
N SER A 50 -5.88 21.60 17.14
CA SER A 50 -6.01 22.93 17.78
C SER A 50 -5.31 24.08 17.03
N TYR A 51 -4.46 23.78 16.05
CA TYR A 51 -3.66 24.80 15.36
C TYR A 51 -3.69 24.67 13.83
N ARG A 52 -2.83 23.83 13.23
CA ARG A 52 -2.72 23.71 11.77
C ARG A 52 -3.45 22.46 11.25
N PRO A 53 -4.62 22.60 10.60
CA PRO A 53 -5.29 21.49 9.93
C PRO A 53 -4.58 21.07 8.64
N GLY A 54 -4.93 19.89 8.12
CA GLY A 54 -4.41 19.35 6.86
C GLY A 54 -4.10 17.86 6.89
N ALA A 55 -4.03 17.23 8.07
CA ALA A 55 -3.73 15.81 8.20
C ALA A 55 -4.79 14.91 7.53
N ARG A 56 -6.02 15.41 7.31
CA ARG A 56 -7.05 14.72 6.51
C ARG A 56 -6.60 14.38 5.09
N PHE A 57 -5.66 15.15 4.52
CA PHE A 57 -5.08 14.91 3.19
C PHE A 57 -3.90 13.92 3.22
N GLY A 58 -3.41 13.58 4.42
CA GLY A 58 -2.26 12.69 4.63
C GLY A 58 -2.40 11.33 3.97
N PRO A 59 -3.50 10.57 4.20
CA PRO A 59 -3.66 9.24 3.60
C PRO A 59 -3.54 9.21 2.07
N ALA A 60 -4.06 10.22 1.37
CA ALA A 60 -3.94 10.32 -0.08
C ALA A 60 -2.48 10.58 -0.52
N HIS A 61 -1.79 11.51 0.14
CA HIS A 61 -0.38 11.78 -0.14
C HIS A 61 0.55 10.61 0.19
N ILE A 62 0.29 9.88 1.28
CA ILE A 62 1.04 8.66 1.62
C ILE A 62 0.90 7.62 0.51
N ARG A 63 -0.32 7.39 -0.01
CA ARG A 63 -0.52 6.47 -1.15
C ARG A 63 0.24 6.94 -2.38
N ALA A 64 0.20 8.23 -2.70
CA ALA A 64 0.94 8.79 -3.83
C ALA A 64 2.47 8.60 -3.68
N ALA A 65 3.03 8.88 -2.50
CA ALA A 65 4.45 8.74 -2.21
C ALA A 65 4.92 7.27 -2.20
N SER A 66 4.03 6.35 -1.80
CA SER A 66 4.35 4.91 -1.68
C SER A 66 4.60 4.20 -3.02
N LYS A 67 4.30 4.84 -4.17
CA LYS A 67 4.45 4.25 -5.52
C LYS A 67 5.89 3.80 -5.85
N LEU A 68 6.88 4.35 -5.16
CA LEU A 68 8.30 4.04 -5.36
C LEU A 68 8.82 2.86 -4.52
N LEU A 69 8.02 2.36 -3.57
CA LEU A 69 8.40 1.21 -2.75
C LEU A 69 8.69 -0.03 -3.61
N ARG A 70 9.60 -0.87 -3.13
CA ARG A 70 10.04 -2.13 -3.75
C ARG A 70 9.68 -3.31 -2.84
N PRO A 71 9.49 -4.52 -3.40
CA PRO A 71 9.06 -5.69 -2.63
C PRO A 71 10.19 -6.34 -1.81
N TYR A 72 11.44 -5.87 -1.92
CA TYR A 72 12.58 -6.36 -1.15
C TYR A 72 12.92 -5.38 -0.02
N HIS A 73 13.14 -5.91 1.19
CA HIS A 73 13.54 -5.15 2.37
C HIS A 73 15.03 -5.40 2.70
N PRO A 74 15.96 -4.48 2.33
CA PRO A 74 17.39 -4.76 2.38
C PRO A 74 17.95 -5.07 3.76
N PRO A 75 17.60 -4.33 4.84
CA PRO A 75 18.16 -4.62 6.16
C PRO A 75 17.76 -5.98 6.75
N LEU A 76 16.66 -6.58 6.27
CA LEU A 76 16.16 -7.86 6.79
C LEU A 76 16.40 -9.01 5.80
N ASP A 77 16.87 -8.70 4.58
CA ASP A 77 17.03 -9.67 3.49
C ASP A 77 15.77 -10.52 3.25
N VAL A 78 14.62 -9.85 3.14
CA VAL A 78 13.32 -10.52 2.90
C VAL A 78 12.54 -9.91 1.76
N GLU A 79 11.80 -10.76 1.06
CA GLU A 79 10.77 -10.40 0.10
C GLU A 79 9.40 -10.83 0.64
N PRO A 80 8.64 -9.95 1.30
CA PRO A 80 7.42 -10.32 2.03
C PRO A 80 6.31 -10.97 1.20
N PHE A 81 6.39 -10.85 -0.13
CA PHE A 81 5.43 -11.41 -1.08
C PHE A 81 5.97 -12.60 -1.87
N ALA A 82 7.20 -13.05 -1.61
CA ALA A 82 7.81 -14.19 -2.32
C ALA A 82 7.68 -15.53 -1.56
N VAL A 83 7.19 -15.49 -0.31
CA VAL A 83 7.11 -16.64 0.62
C VAL A 83 5.77 -17.36 0.51
#